data_AF-A0A315ZJV1-F1
#
_entry.id   AF-A0A315ZJV1-F1
#
_cell.length_a   1.000
_cell.length_b   1.000
_cell.length_c   1.000
_cell.angle_alpha   90.00
_cell.angle_beta   90.00
_cell.angle_gamma   90.00
#
_symmetry.space_group_name_H-M   'P 1'
#
loop_
_entity.id
_entity.type
_entity.pdbx_description
1 polymer ?
#
loop_
_entity_poly.entity_id
_entity_poly.type
_entity_poly.pdbx_seq_one_letter_code
_entity_poly.pdbx_strand_id
1 'polypeptide(L)'
;MIENFGKNVARLRKERDMTQTELAKAIGVNKQTISNIEKGEGYPTFNNLEKISQVLKATPIELFGTLKEIALQDTSEIMDRIDRYSSKIQEILQAQAFLEDIMYDDEVKNTMEMVAMLYNMFHQPIMKDEEGTPILDDKTGEARMGRSQFEKIPFEKIKDAAAQLSFIINNCQQMDNN
;
A
#
# COMPACT_ATOMS: atom_id res chain seq x y z
N MET A 1 -3.63 -15.70 46.70
CA MET A 1 -2.72 -16.37 45.76
C MET A 1 -2.77 -15.58 44.47
N ILE A 2 -1.64 -15.16 43.91
CA ILE A 2 -1.65 -14.44 42.62
C ILE A 2 -1.63 -15.51 41.53
N GLU A 3 -2.82 -15.98 41.18
CA GLU A 3 -3.04 -17.23 40.43
C GLU A 3 -2.38 -17.25 39.03
N ASN A 4 -2.12 -16.07 38.46
CA ASN A 4 -1.60 -15.94 37.09
C ASN A 4 -0.10 -15.68 37.00
N PHE A 5 0.56 -15.25 38.08
CA PHE A 5 1.93 -14.73 38.01
C PHE A 5 2.95 -15.73 37.44
N GLY A 6 2.99 -16.95 37.99
CA GLY A 6 3.94 -17.97 37.53
C GLY A 6 3.74 -18.34 36.06
N LYS A 7 2.49 -18.50 35.64
CA LYS A 7 2.11 -18.81 34.25
C LYS A 7 2.51 -17.68 33.30
N ASN A 8 2.28 -16.43 33.71
CA ASN A 8 2.63 -15.25 32.95
C ASN A 8 4.15 -15.07 32.80
N VAL A 9 4.92 -15.29 33.87
CA VAL A 9 6.39 -15.29 33.81
C VAL A 9 6.90 -16.35 32.83
N ALA A 10 6.34 -17.57 32.88
CA ALA A 10 6.71 -18.64 31.97
C ALA A 10 6.38 -18.30 30.50
N ARG A 11 5.23 -17.68 30.26
CA ARG A 11 4.80 -17.23 28.93
C ARG A 11 5.74 -16.15 28.38
N LEU A 12 5.93 -15.06 29.13
CA LEU A 12 6.80 -13.93 28.76
C LEU A 12 8.24 -14.38 28.53
N ARG A 13 8.76 -15.31 29.35
CA ARG A 13 10.09 -15.89 29.16
C ARG A 13 10.21 -16.60 27.80
N LYS A 14 9.20 -17.39 27.42
CA LYS A 14 9.18 -18.11 26.15
C LYS A 14 9.01 -17.18 24.94
N GLU A 15 8.21 -16.12 25.06
CA GLU A 15 8.06 -15.08 24.03
C GLU A 15 9.37 -14.31 23.78
N ARG A 16 10.33 -14.40 24.70
CA ARG A 16 11.69 -13.83 24.58
C ARG A 16 12.74 -14.87 24.24
N ASP A 17 12.33 -16.09 23.87
CA ASP A 17 13.22 -17.20 23.53
C ASP A 17 14.23 -17.55 24.64
N MET A 18 13.89 -17.25 25.90
CA MET A 18 14.78 -17.52 27.04
C MET A 18 14.48 -18.88 27.67
N THR A 19 15.51 -19.60 28.09
CA THR A 19 15.40 -20.77 28.97
C THR A 19 15.25 -20.33 30.43
N GLN A 20 14.74 -21.22 31.30
CA GLN A 20 14.67 -20.94 32.75
C GLN A 20 16.05 -20.65 33.35
N THR A 21 17.10 -21.28 32.81
CA THR A 21 18.48 -21.07 33.25
C THR A 21 18.98 -19.67 32.88
N GLU A 22 18.63 -19.17 31.71
CA GLU A 22 19.01 -17.82 31.27
C GLU A 22 18.30 -16.75 32.09
N LEU A 23 16.99 -16.91 32.33
CA LEU A 23 16.25 -16.01 33.21
C LEU A 23 16.84 -16.02 34.64
N ALA A 24 17.16 -17.20 35.16
CA ALA A 24 17.78 -17.35 36.47
C ALA A 24 19.12 -16.61 36.56
N LYS A 25 19.99 -16.80 35.56
CA LYS A 25 21.27 -16.08 35.45
C LYS A 25 21.07 -14.57 35.38
N ALA A 26 20.10 -14.10 34.58
CA ALA A 26 19.84 -12.68 34.39
C ALA A 26 19.41 -11.95 35.68
N ILE A 27 18.63 -12.61 36.55
CA ILE A 27 18.16 -11.99 37.80
C ILE A 27 19.01 -12.36 39.03
N GLY A 28 20.00 -13.25 38.87
CA GLY A 28 20.92 -13.68 39.92
C GLY A 28 20.34 -14.69 40.90
N VAL A 29 19.53 -15.64 40.41
CA VAL A 29 18.97 -16.74 41.22
C VAL A 29 19.33 -18.10 40.60
N ASN A 30 18.99 -19.19 41.28
CA ASN A 30 19.17 -20.53 40.72
C ASN A 30 17.97 -20.92 39.82
N LYS A 31 18.18 -21.90 38.93
CA LYS A 31 17.14 -22.41 38.02
C LYS A 31 15.91 -22.93 38.77
N GLN A 32 16.11 -23.55 39.94
CA GLN A 32 15.01 -24.10 40.74
C GLN A 32 14.07 -22.99 41.25
N THR A 33 14.59 -21.82 41.59
CA THR A 33 13.80 -20.65 41.98
C THR A 33 12.85 -20.25 40.85
N ILE A 34 13.36 -20.16 39.61
CA ILE A 34 12.51 -19.85 38.44
C ILE A 34 11.46 -20.95 38.22
N SER A 35 11.85 -22.22 38.31
CA SER A 35 10.90 -23.34 38.18
C SER A 35 9.77 -23.26 39.22
N ASN A 36 10.10 -22.98 40.49
CA ASN A 36 9.10 -22.88 41.56
C ASN A 36 8.18 -21.67 41.33
N ILE A 37 8.73 -20.54 40.87
CA ILE A 37 7.95 -19.35 40.50
C ILE A 37 6.97 -19.68 39.37
N GLU A 38 7.44 -20.29 38.29
CA GLU A 38 6.61 -20.59 37.11
C GLU A 38 5.47 -21.58 37.42
N LYS A 39 5.69 -22.49 38.38
CA LYS A 39 4.67 -23.43 38.86
C LYS A 39 3.73 -22.84 39.92
N GLY A 40 4.02 -21.64 40.43
CA GLY A 40 3.29 -21.04 41.56
C GLY A 40 3.59 -21.69 42.92
N GLU A 41 4.63 -22.53 42.99
CA GLU A 41 5.12 -23.19 44.21
C GLU A 41 6.01 -22.26 45.06
N GLY A 42 6.40 -21.10 44.52
CA GLY A 42 7.17 -20.07 45.22
C GLY A 42 6.92 -18.68 44.63
N TYR A 43 7.17 -17.64 45.43
CA TYR A 43 7.01 -16.25 45.01
C TYR A 43 8.36 -15.52 45.02
N PRO A 44 8.62 -14.63 44.04
CA PRO A 44 9.83 -13.84 44.08
C PRO A 44 9.77 -12.84 45.25
N THR A 45 10.95 -12.48 45.77
CA THR A 45 11.07 -11.28 46.60
C THR A 45 10.76 -10.04 45.74
N PHE A 46 10.46 -8.91 46.38
CA PHE A 46 10.24 -7.65 45.66
C PHE A 46 11.42 -7.29 44.72
N ASN A 47 12.66 -7.45 45.20
CA ASN A 47 13.87 -7.24 44.41
C ASN A 47 13.92 -8.17 43.18
N ASN A 48 13.58 -9.46 43.34
CA ASN A 48 13.55 -10.38 42.21
C ASN A 48 12.39 -10.09 41.26
N LEU A 49 11.24 -9.63 41.77
CA LEU A 49 10.10 -9.23 40.94
C LEU A 49 10.46 -8.04 40.05
N GLU A 50 11.13 -7.02 40.59
CA GLU A 50 11.60 -5.87 39.82
C GLU A 50 12.56 -6.31 38.71
N LYS A 51 13.54 -7.17 39.03
CA LYS A 51 14.46 -7.73 38.04
C LYS A 51 13.75 -8.56 36.97
N ILE A 52 12.76 -9.37 37.36
CA ILE A 52 11.94 -10.14 36.41
C ILE A 52 11.21 -9.20 35.47
N SER A 53 10.55 -8.15 35.97
CA SER A 53 9.88 -7.15 35.15
C SER A 53 10.83 -6.47 34.18
N GLN A 54 12.03 -6.09 34.61
CA GLN A 54 13.03 -5.44 33.76
C GLN A 54 13.58 -6.38 32.66
N VAL A 55 13.99 -7.60 33.02
CA VAL A 55 14.53 -8.59 32.07
C VAL A 55 13.47 -9.00 31.05
N LEU A 56 12.24 -9.24 31.51
CA LEU A 56 11.12 -9.60 30.64
C LEU A 56 10.46 -8.37 30.01
N LYS A 57 10.94 -7.15 30.26
CA LYS A 57 10.31 -5.88 29.83
C LYS A 57 8.78 -5.94 29.93
N ALA A 58 8.30 -6.36 31.09
CA ALA A 58 6.89 -6.70 31.29
C ALA A 58 6.23 -5.69 32.23
N THR A 59 5.06 -5.23 31.83
CA THR A 59 4.18 -4.37 32.63
C THR A 59 3.50 -5.14 33.76
N PRO A 60 2.96 -4.46 34.78
CA PRO A 60 2.21 -5.13 35.85
C PRO A 60 1.04 -5.96 35.33
N ILE A 61 0.31 -5.49 34.31
CA ILE A 61 -0.82 -6.24 33.74
C ILE A 61 -0.33 -7.52 33.06
N GLU A 62 0.77 -7.48 32.32
CA GLU A 62 1.35 -8.68 31.71
C GLU A 62 1.84 -9.72 32.72
N LEU A 63 2.32 -9.28 33.89
CA LEU A 63 2.78 -10.15 34.97
C LEU A 63 1.63 -10.70 35.82
N PHE A 64 0.63 -9.88 36.12
CA PHE A 64 -0.39 -10.18 37.15
C PHE A 64 -1.79 -10.41 36.59
N GLY A 65 -2.09 -9.91 35.40
CA GLY A 65 -3.40 -9.95 34.79
C GLY A 65 -3.80 -11.32 34.25
N THR A 66 -5.10 -11.47 34.00
CA THR A 66 -5.68 -12.54 33.21
C THR A 66 -5.38 -12.36 31.73
N LEU A 67 -5.47 -13.43 30.94
CA LEU A 67 -5.33 -13.32 29.47
C LEU A 67 -6.29 -12.30 28.85
N LYS A 68 -7.48 -12.15 29.43
CA LYS A 68 -8.47 -11.15 28.99
C LYS A 68 -7.98 -9.72 29.27
N GLU A 69 -7.48 -9.45 30.47
CA GLU A 69 -6.97 -8.12 30.82
C GLU A 69 -5.73 -7.74 30.01
N ILE A 70 -4.84 -8.72 29.78
CA ILE A 70 -3.65 -8.54 28.92
C ILE A 70 -4.06 -8.22 27.49
N ALA A 71 -5.03 -8.96 26.92
CA ALA A 71 -5.56 -8.70 25.58
C ALA A 71 -6.28 -7.34 25.47
N LEU A 72 -6.83 -6.83 26.58
CA LEU A 72 -7.51 -5.53 26.62
C LEU A 72 -6.55 -4.35 26.79
N GLN A 73 -5.30 -4.57 27.19
CA GLN A 73 -4.30 -3.50 27.34
C GLN A 73 -4.00 -2.78 26.02
N ASP A 74 -4.08 -3.49 24.90
CA ASP A 74 -3.87 -2.94 23.54
C ASP A 74 -5.11 -2.19 23.00
N THR A 75 -6.26 -2.22 23.69
CA THR A 75 -7.51 -1.67 23.15
C THR A 75 -7.49 -0.16 22.94
N SER A 76 -6.75 0.60 23.78
CA SER A 76 -6.65 2.06 23.60
C SER A 76 -5.89 2.43 22.33
N GLU A 77 -4.76 1.76 22.06
CA GLU A 77 -3.97 2.03 20.85
C GLU A 77 -4.69 1.55 19.59
N ILE A 78 -5.40 0.41 19.68
CA ILE A 78 -6.25 -0.08 18.61
C ILE A 78 -7.41 0.88 18.35
N MET A 79 -8.06 1.43 19.39
CA MET A 79 -9.14 2.41 19.24
C MET A 79 -8.65 3.68 18.56
N ASP A 80 -7.49 4.22 18.98
CA ASP A 80 -6.90 5.40 18.35
C ASP A 80 -6.55 5.14 16.87
N ARG A 81 -6.11 3.92 16.53
CA ARG A 81 -5.88 3.53 15.13
C ARG A 81 -7.18 3.44 14.34
N ILE A 82 -8.24 2.88 14.94
CA ILE A 82 -9.57 2.78 14.32
C ILE A 82 -10.11 4.18 14.03
N ASP A 83 -10.02 5.11 14.98
CA ASP A 83 -10.50 6.48 14.80
C ASP A 83 -9.71 7.23 13.72
N ARG A 84 -8.38 7.05 13.70
CA ARG A 84 -7.52 7.59 12.64
C ARG A 84 -7.88 7.05 11.26
N TYR A 85 -8.11 5.75 11.13
CA TYR A 85 -8.50 5.16 9.84
C TYR A 85 -9.92 5.54 9.42
N SER A 86 -10.85 5.62 10.37
CA SER A 86 -12.23 6.04 10.11
C SER A 86 -12.27 7.47 9.55
N SER A 87 -11.48 8.38 10.11
CA SER A 87 -11.37 9.77 9.62
C SER A 87 -10.83 9.82 8.18
N LYS A 88 -9.75 9.07 7.90
CA LYS A 88 -9.17 8.99 6.54
C LYS A 88 -10.15 8.39 5.53
N ILE A 89 -10.93 7.39 5.92
CA ILE A 89 -11.96 6.81 5.06
C ILE A 89 -13.02 7.85 4.70
N GLN A 90 -13.45 8.68 5.67
CA GLN A 90 -14.40 9.75 5.38
C GLN A 90 -13.85 10.77 4.40
N GLU A 91 -12.59 11.19 4.55
CA GLU A 91 -11.93 12.11 3.61
C GLU A 91 -11.89 11.53 2.18
N ILE A 92 -11.54 10.24 2.03
CA ILE A 92 -11.49 9.57 0.73
C ILE A 92 -12.89 9.50 0.10
N LEU A 93 -13.92 9.15 0.88
CA LEU A 93 -15.29 9.06 0.37
C LEU A 93 -15.83 10.43 -0.07
N GLN A 94 -15.50 11.50 0.66
CA GLN A 94 -15.86 12.87 0.26
C GLN A 94 -15.15 13.29 -1.02
N ALA A 95 -13.86 13.00 -1.14
CA ALA A 95 -13.10 13.26 -2.35
C ALA A 95 -13.65 12.48 -3.55
N GLN A 96 -14.04 11.21 -3.36
CA GLN A 96 -14.67 10.41 -4.41
C GLN A 96 -16.00 11.02 -4.87
N ALA A 97 -16.88 11.41 -3.93
CA ALA A 97 -18.15 12.03 -4.27
C ALA A 97 -17.97 13.34 -5.05
N PHE A 98 -16.98 14.15 -4.66
CA PHE A 98 -16.63 15.37 -5.37
C PHE A 98 -16.06 15.12 -6.77
N LEU A 99 -15.19 14.11 -6.91
CA LEU A 99 -14.66 13.72 -8.22
C LEU A 99 -15.76 13.18 -9.13
N GLU A 100 -16.69 12.39 -8.60
CA GLU A 100 -17.86 11.93 -9.36
C GLU A 100 -18.66 13.14 -9.88
N ASP A 101 -18.97 14.11 -9.03
CA ASP A 101 -19.70 15.33 -9.42
C ASP A 101 -18.99 16.10 -10.56
N ILE A 102 -17.67 16.29 -10.44
CA ILE A 102 -16.87 16.92 -11.51
C ILE A 102 -16.85 16.08 -12.79
N MET A 103 -16.80 14.75 -12.68
CA MET A 103 -16.72 13.86 -13.83
C MET A 103 -18.05 13.73 -14.60
N TYR A 104 -19.19 14.09 -13.98
CA TYR A 104 -20.49 14.18 -14.64
C TYR A 104 -20.76 15.55 -15.27
N ASP A 105 -19.88 16.52 -15.10
CA ASP A 105 -19.95 17.78 -15.85
C ASP A 105 -19.56 17.53 -17.33
N ASP A 106 -20.52 17.79 -18.22
CA ASP A 106 -20.35 17.55 -19.66
C ASP A 106 -19.17 18.35 -20.25
N GLU A 107 -18.89 19.56 -19.76
CA GLU A 107 -17.78 20.40 -20.22
C GLU A 107 -16.43 19.79 -19.80
N VAL A 108 -16.33 19.33 -18.56
CA VAL A 108 -15.13 18.65 -18.04
C VAL A 108 -14.88 17.34 -18.76
N LYS A 109 -15.93 16.54 -18.96
CA LYS A 109 -15.83 15.27 -19.69
C LYS A 109 -15.38 15.47 -21.13
N ASN A 110 -16.02 16.39 -21.86
CA ASN A 110 -15.63 16.70 -23.24
C ASN A 110 -14.19 17.21 -23.32
N THR A 111 -13.76 18.02 -22.35
CA THR A 111 -12.38 18.50 -22.27
C THR A 111 -11.40 17.35 -22.02
N MET A 112 -11.72 16.43 -21.11
CA MET A 112 -10.90 15.24 -20.84
C MET A 112 -10.80 14.31 -22.05
N GLU A 113 -11.91 14.08 -22.75
CA GLU A 113 -11.92 13.29 -24.00
C GLU A 113 -11.04 13.95 -25.06
N MET A 114 -11.12 15.27 -25.23
CA MET A 114 -10.26 16.01 -26.17
C MET A 114 -8.79 15.91 -25.78
N VAL A 115 -8.44 16.08 -24.49
CA VAL A 115 -7.07 15.94 -23.99
C VAL A 115 -6.55 14.51 -24.22
N ALA A 116 -7.36 13.49 -23.98
CA ALA A 116 -6.99 12.10 -24.22
C ALA A 116 -6.78 11.82 -25.73
N MET A 117 -7.63 12.37 -26.59
CA MET A 117 -7.45 12.29 -28.05
C MET A 117 -6.15 12.97 -28.49
N LEU A 118 -5.86 14.17 -27.98
CA LEU A 118 -4.61 14.88 -28.28
C LEU A 118 -3.39 14.09 -27.78
N TYR A 119 -3.45 13.57 -26.56
CA TYR A 119 -2.38 12.73 -26.03
C TYR A 119 -2.14 11.52 -26.93
N ASN A 120 -3.19 10.75 -27.27
CA ASN A 120 -3.05 9.59 -28.14
C ASN A 120 -2.57 9.95 -29.56
N MET A 121 -2.92 11.13 -30.05
CA MET A 121 -2.54 11.60 -31.38
C MET A 121 -1.06 12.00 -31.43
N PHE A 122 -0.59 12.76 -30.45
CA PHE A 122 0.72 13.43 -30.48
C PHE A 122 1.78 12.75 -29.60
N HIS A 123 1.40 11.87 -28.67
CA HIS A 123 2.36 11.11 -27.86
C HIS A 123 3.15 10.14 -28.73
N GLN A 124 4.47 10.14 -28.54
CA GLN A 124 5.37 9.14 -29.10
C GLN A 124 5.41 7.93 -28.17
N PRO A 125 4.88 6.76 -28.55
CA PRO A 125 4.82 5.61 -27.67
C PRO A 125 6.21 4.98 -27.49
N ILE A 126 6.48 4.42 -26.32
CA ILE A 126 7.68 3.60 -26.10
C ILE A 126 7.62 2.37 -27.01
N MET A 127 8.69 2.12 -27.77
CA MET A 127 8.85 0.92 -28.58
C MET A 127 9.05 -0.30 -27.67
N LYS A 128 8.34 -1.37 -27.98
CA LYS A 128 8.37 -2.63 -27.24
C LYS A 128 8.66 -3.78 -28.20
N ASP A 129 9.32 -4.82 -27.70
CA ASP A 129 9.48 -6.09 -28.41
C ASP A 129 8.18 -6.92 -28.41
N GLU A 130 8.24 -8.13 -28.98
CA GLU A 130 7.09 -9.04 -29.08
C GLU A 130 6.54 -9.49 -27.71
N GLU A 131 7.35 -9.40 -26.65
CA GLU A 131 6.98 -9.76 -25.28
C GLU A 131 6.48 -8.53 -24.48
N GLY A 132 6.49 -7.34 -25.09
CA GLY A 132 6.03 -6.09 -24.47
C GLY A 132 7.09 -5.37 -23.65
N THR A 133 8.35 -5.78 -23.74
CA THR A 133 9.47 -5.18 -23.01
C THR A 133 10.00 -3.95 -23.74
N PRO A 134 10.29 -2.81 -23.05
CA PRO A 134 10.83 -1.62 -23.70
C PRO A 134 12.16 -1.88 -24.41
N ILE A 135 12.24 -1.49 -25.68
CA ILE A 135 13.49 -1.53 -26.45
C ILE A 135 14.33 -0.32 -26.02
N LEU A 136 15.56 -0.55 -25.58
CA LEU A 136 16.47 0.51 -25.13
C LEU A 136 17.40 0.98 -26.26
N ASP A 137 17.85 2.23 -26.19
CA ASP A 137 18.89 2.78 -27.06
C ASP A 137 20.27 2.35 -26.54
N ASP A 138 21.07 1.70 -27.39
CA ASP A 138 22.36 1.14 -27.00
C ASP A 138 23.39 2.20 -26.54
N LYS A 139 23.17 3.48 -26.87
CA LYS A 139 24.10 4.58 -26.53
C LYS A 139 23.68 5.31 -25.27
N THR A 140 22.39 5.52 -25.05
CA THR A 140 21.88 6.30 -23.90
C THR A 140 21.35 5.42 -22.78
N GLY A 141 20.98 4.18 -23.07
CA GLY A 141 20.29 3.28 -22.15
C GLY A 141 18.81 3.63 -21.92
N GLU A 142 18.29 4.65 -22.61
CA GLU A 142 16.90 5.09 -22.47
C GLU A 142 15.95 4.31 -23.40
N ALA A 143 14.66 4.30 -23.08
CA ALA A 143 13.65 3.65 -23.91
C ALA A 143 13.52 4.34 -25.28
N ARG A 144 13.57 3.55 -26.36
CA ARG A 144 13.40 4.05 -27.73
C ARG A 144 11.95 4.46 -27.92
N MET A 145 11.76 5.68 -28.44
CA MET A 145 10.45 6.23 -28.72
C MET A 145 10.07 5.96 -30.18
N GLY A 146 8.84 5.52 -30.39
CA GLY A 146 8.24 5.32 -31.71
C GLY A 146 7.66 6.61 -32.27
N ARG A 147 7.13 6.54 -33.49
CA ARG A 147 6.40 7.68 -34.09
C ARG A 147 5.03 7.84 -33.47
N SER A 148 4.64 9.09 -33.24
CA SER A 148 3.28 9.46 -32.83
C SER A 148 2.26 9.05 -33.89
N GLN A 149 0.98 8.99 -33.52
CA GLN A 149 -0.08 8.68 -34.47
C GLN A 149 -0.23 9.78 -35.53
N PHE A 150 -0.01 11.04 -35.15
CA PHE A 150 0.00 12.19 -36.05
C PHE A 150 1.05 12.04 -37.17
N GLU A 151 2.27 11.65 -36.82
CA GLU A 151 3.36 11.44 -37.79
C GLU A 151 3.10 10.26 -38.75
N LYS A 152 2.17 9.37 -38.41
CA LYS A 152 1.76 8.25 -39.28
C LYS A 152 0.67 8.65 -40.27
N ILE A 153 0.05 9.83 -40.13
CA ILE A 153 -1.02 10.28 -41.02
C ILE A 153 -0.43 10.61 -42.41
N PRO A 154 -0.91 9.97 -43.49
CA PRO A 154 -0.37 10.19 -44.84
C PRO A 154 -0.99 11.44 -45.49
N PHE A 155 -0.71 12.63 -44.94
CA PHE A 155 -1.33 13.89 -45.36
C PHE A 155 -1.27 14.18 -46.86
N GLU A 156 -0.13 13.91 -47.51
CA GLU A 156 0.02 14.16 -48.95
C GLU A 156 -0.90 13.24 -49.78
N LYS A 157 -1.02 11.96 -49.43
CA LYS A 157 -1.96 11.05 -50.11
C LYS A 157 -3.41 11.50 -49.94
N ILE A 158 -3.75 12.03 -48.76
CA ILE A 158 -5.09 12.55 -48.47
C ILE A 158 -5.37 13.81 -49.31
N LYS A 159 -4.40 14.73 -49.42
CA LYS A 159 -4.52 15.93 -50.26
C LYS A 159 -4.68 15.57 -51.74
N ASP A 160 -3.88 14.64 -52.24
CA ASP A 160 -3.95 14.18 -53.64
C ASP A 160 -5.33 13.58 -53.94
N ALA A 161 -5.83 12.71 -53.05
CA ALA A 161 -7.16 12.12 -53.19
C ALA A 161 -8.28 13.18 -53.16
N ALA A 162 -8.17 14.18 -52.27
CA ALA A 162 -9.14 15.28 -52.19
C ALA A 162 -9.15 16.11 -53.48
N ALA A 163 -7.98 16.44 -54.03
CA ALA A 163 -7.87 17.17 -55.30
C ALA A 163 -8.51 16.40 -56.47
N GLN A 164 -8.29 15.08 -56.55
CA GLN A 164 -8.91 14.22 -57.55
C GLN A 164 -10.44 14.19 -57.41
N LEU A 165 -10.97 14.08 -56.19
CA LEU A 165 -12.41 14.12 -55.94
C LEU A 165 -13.04 15.45 -56.32
N SER A 166 -12.40 16.58 -55.96
CA SER A 166 -12.86 17.92 -56.37
C SER A 166 -12.88 18.08 -57.89
N PHE A 167 -11.87 17.56 -58.59
CA PHE A 167 -11.85 17.54 -60.05
C PHE A 167 -13.02 16.73 -60.62
N ILE A 168 -13.31 15.55 -60.08
CA ILE A 168 -14.43 14.71 -60.54
C ILE A 168 -15.77 15.43 -60.32
N ILE A 169 -16.01 15.96 -59.11
CA ILE A 169 -17.26 16.64 -58.76
C ILE A 169 -17.52 17.83 -59.68
N ASN A 170 -16.51 18.67 -59.91
CA ASN A 170 -16.64 19.85 -60.76
C ASN A 170 -16.94 19.47 -62.22
N ASN A 171 -16.36 18.38 -62.73
CA ASN A 171 -16.62 17.92 -64.10
C ASN A 171 -17.99 17.23 -64.23
N CYS A 172 -18.45 16.49 -63.22
CA CYS A 172 -19.81 15.93 -63.23
C CYS A 172 -20.89 17.02 -63.21
N GLN A 173 -20.70 18.10 -62.43
CA GLN A 173 -21.62 19.24 -62.41
C GLN A 173 -21.67 20.03 -63.73
N GLN A 174 -20.62 19.97 -64.56
CA GLN A 174 -20.61 20.57 -65.90
C GLN A 174 -21.30 19.69 -66.94
N MET A 175 -21.41 18.37 -66.71
CA MET A 175 -22.14 17.45 -67.58
C MET A 175 -23.67 17.50 -67.34
N ASP A 176 -24.12 17.81 -66.13
CA ASP A 176 -25.55 17.95 -65.80
C ASP A 176 -26.15 19.31 -66.22
N ASN A 177 -25.31 20.29 -66.59
CA ASN A 177 -25.71 21.65 -67.00
C ASN A 177 -25.64 21.90 -68.52
N ASN A 178 -25.39 20.85 -69.32
CA ASN A 178 -25.43 20.87 -70.80
C ASN A 178 -26.48 19.87 -71.31
#